data_AF-A0A7L1MZN4-F1
#
_entry.id   AF-A0A7L1MZN4-F1
#
_cell.length_a   1.000
_cell.length_b   1.000
_cell.length_c   1.000
_cell.angle_alpha   90.00
_cell.angle_beta   90.00
_cell.angle_gamma   90.00
#
_symmetry.space_group_name_H-M   'P 1'
#
loop_
_entity.id
_entity.type
_entity.pdbx_description
1 polymer ?
#
loop_
_entity_poly.entity_id
_entity_poly.type
_entity_poly.pdbx_seq_one_letter_code
_entity_poly.pdbx_strand_id
1 'polypeptide(L)'
;GLVTTMDAVNYWQKVFETNGIPEARESSEYIVSFVLGAKTFQSLSSRSLFTPLTAEQQEQIQQLSNKRLERMPVQYVLGEWDFQDLILKMRPPVFIPRPETEDLVSLVVEEESQKREKNSGLCFPVPTPHPMILEIGCGSGAIALSLLRKLPQSRVIAVDKEEAAVDLTRENAHRLQLQERIHILHHNVSYSSTQQLLLWGPIDFIVSNPPYVFHEDMASLDTEILCYEDLEALDGGDDGMDVIKTILALAPELLKDSGSVFLEVDPRHPNMVEDWLQGHPNLKLILCAVHKDFCGKPRFLHIQKQS
;
A
#
# COMPACT_ATOMS: atom_id res chain seq x y z
N GLY A 1 -32.18 -8.23 -26.71
CA GLY A 1 -32.42 -9.60 -26.19
C GLY A 1 -32.13 -9.60 -24.70
N LEU A 2 -32.41 -10.70 -24.00
CA LEU A 2 -31.95 -10.88 -22.63
C LEU A 2 -30.41 -10.88 -22.64
N VAL A 3 -29.78 -9.93 -21.94
CA VAL A 3 -28.31 -9.82 -21.85
C VAL A 3 -27.85 -10.69 -20.70
N THR A 4 -27.00 -11.68 -20.98
CA THR A 4 -26.39 -12.52 -19.93
C THR A 4 -25.14 -11.85 -19.35
N THR A 5 -24.67 -12.36 -18.21
CA THR A 5 -23.40 -11.95 -17.59
C THR A 5 -22.23 -12.06 -18.59
N MET A 6 -22.14 -13.16 -19.33
CA MET A 6 -21.07 -13.36 -20.32
C MET A 6 -21.20 -12.40 -21.50
N ASP A 7 -22.43 -12.08 -21.93
CA ASP A 7 -22.66 -11.08 -22.99
C ASP A 7 -22.19 -9.69 -22.55
N ALA A 8 -22.47 -9.30 -21.30
CA ALA A 8 -22.04 -8.02 -20.75
C ALA A 8 -20.51 -7.93 -20.66
N VAL A 9 -19.85 -8.99 -20.19
CA VAL A 9 -18.37 -9.01 -20.10
C VAL A 9 -17.73 -8.86 -21.48
N ASN A 10 -18.17 -9.67 -22.45
CA ASN A 10 -17.65 -9.63 -23.81
C ASN A 10 -17.93 -8.29 -24.51
N TYR A 11 -19.10 -7.72 -24.28
CA TYR A 11 -19.47 -6.41 -24.82
C TYR A 11 -18.52 -5.32 -24.30
N TRP A 12 -18.37 -5.21 -22.99
CA TRP A 12 -17.56 -4.16 -22.38
C TRP A 12 -16.06 -4.35 -22.62
N GLN A 13 -15.56 -5.58 -22.64
CA GLN A 13 -14.20 -5.88 -23.08
C GLN A 13 -13.94 -5.26 -24.47
N LYS A 14 -14.82 -5.55 -25.45
CA LYS A 14 -14.65 -5.03 -26.81
C LYS A 14 -14.73 -3.50 -26.87
N VAL A 15 -15.63 -2.90 -26.08
CA VAL A 15 -15.75 -1.44 -25.99
C VAL A 15 -14.48 -0.82 -25.42
N PHE A 16 -13.92 -1.37 -24.35
CA PHE A 16 -12.66 -0.92 -23.76
C PHE A 16 -11.47 -1.09 -24.71
N GLU A 17 -11.33 -2.24 -25.37
CA GLU A 17 -10.30 -2.49 -26.39
C GLU A 17 -10.36 -1.46 -27.53
N THR A 18 -11.58 -1.18 -28.03
CA THR A 18 -11.79 -0.23 -29.14
C THR A 18 -11.41 1.20 -28.75
N ASN A 19 -11.51 1.55 -27.46
CA ASN A 19 -11.16 2.87 -26.93
C ASN A 19 -9.74 2.94 -26.33
N GLY A 20 -8.92 1.89 -26.52
CA GLY A 20 -7.53 1.87 -26.04
C GLY A 20 -7.41 1.91 -24.52
N ILE A 21 -8.39 1.35 -23.81
CA ILE A 21 -8.37 1.20 -22.35
C ILE A 21 -7.56 -0.07 -22.00
N PRO A 22 -6.53 0.01 -21.14
CA PRO A 22 -5.73 -1.15 -20.75
C PRO A 22 -6.55 -2.11 -19.88
N GLU A 23 -6.12 -3.37 -19.83
CA GLU A 23 -6.75 -4.42 -19.00
C GLU A 23 -8.26 -4.55 -19.26
N ALA A 24 -8.64 -4.48 -20.54
CA ALA A 24 -10.03 -4.39 -20.96
C ALA A 24 -10.90 -5.56 -20.47
N ARG A 25 -10.35 -6.78 -20.53
CA ARG A 25 -11.08 -7.97 -20.10
C ARG A 25 -11.23 -7.98 -18.59
N GLU A 26 -10.15 -7.77 -17.86
CA GLU A 26 -10.09 -7.75 -16.40
C GLU A 26 -11.01 -6.66 -15.86
N SER A 27 -10.95 -5.44 -16.41
CA SER A 27 -11.84 -4.33 -16.06
C SER A 27 -13.31 -4.71 -16.20
N SER A 28 -13.66 -5.36 -17.31
CA SER A 28 -15.03 -5.82 -17.59
C SER A 28 -15.47 -6.91 -16.61
N GLU A 29 -14.62 -7.91 -16.37
CA GLU A 29 -14.85 -8.98 -15.42
C GLU A 29 -15.04 -8.44 -13.99
N TYR A 30 -14.22 -7.49 -13.55
CA TYR A 30 -14.33 -6.85 -12.24
C TYR A 30 -15.62 -6.05 -12.08
N ILE A 31 -15.96 -5.19 -13.04
CA ILE A 31 -17.18 -4.36 -12.98
C ILE A 31 -18.43 -5.24 -12.91
N VAL A 32 -18.51 -6.27 -13.77
CA VAL A 32 -19.67 -7.17 -13.79
C VAL A 32 -19.74 -7.99 -12.50
N SER A 33 -18.62 -8.51 -12.00
CA SER A 33 -18.59 -9.28 -10.74
C SER A 33 -19.02 -8.44 -9.56
N PHE A 34 -18.55 -7.19 -9.49
CA PHE A 34 -18.89 -6.24 -8.44
C PHE A 34 -20.40 -5.97 -8.38
N VAL A 35 -21.03 -5.69 -9.53
CA VAL A 35 -22.50 -5.48 -9.61
C VAL A 35 -23.29 -6.73 -9.23
N LEU A 36 -22.73 -7.92 -9.45
CA LEU A 36 -23.33 -9.19 -9.04
C LEU A 36 -23.03 -9.56 -7.57
N GLY A 37 -22.28 -8.74 -6.84
CA GLY A 37 -21.88 -9.01 -5.45
C GLY A 37 -20.89 -10.16 -5.30
N ALA A 38 -20.15 -10.49 -6.36
CA ALA A 38 -19.13 -11.53 -6.37
C ALA A 38 -17.73 -10.91 -6.22
N LYS A 39 -16.84 -11.58 -5.49
CA LYS A 39 -15.45 -11.12 -5.30
C LYS A 39 -14.65 -11.16 -6.60
N THR A 40 -14.79 -12.26 -7.35
CA THR A 40 -14.11 -12.46 -8.62
C THR A 40 -15.07 -13.03 -9.64
N PHE A 41 -14.76 -12.84 -10.92
CA PHE A 41 -15.56 -13.41 -12.00
C PHE A 41 -15.58 -14.95 -11.94
N GLN A 42 -14.45 -15.55 -11.56
CA GLN A 42 -14.30 -17.00 -11.40
C GLN A 42 -15.10 -17.56 -10.22
N SER A 43 -15.48 -16.71 -9.24
CA SER A 43 -16.34 -17.11 -8.12
C SER A 43 -17.82 -17.20 -8.49
N LEU A 44 -18.23 -16.72 -9.67
CA LEU A 44 -19.61 -16.81 -10.15
C LEU A 44 -19.96 -18.26 -10.50
N SER A 45 -21.15 -18.69 -10.08
CA SER A 45 -21.65 -20.01 -10.45
C SER A 45 -21.85 -20.12 -11.97
N SER A 46 -21.69 -21.34 -12.53
CA SER A 46 -21.95 -21.56 -13.96
C SER A 46 -23.36 -21.14 -14.37
N ARG A 47 -24.34 -21.23 -13.46
CA ARG A 47 -25.71 -20.75 -13.69
C ARG A 47 -25.76 -19.22 -13.79
N SER A 48 -25.03 -18.50 -12.95
CA SER A 48 -24.99 -17.03 -12.94
C SER A 48 -24.43 -16.47 -14.24
N LEU A 49 -23.51 -17.17 -14.90
CA LEU A 49 -22.93 -16.74 -16.18
C LEU A 49 -23.96 -16.67 -17.32
N PHE A 50 -24.99 -17.53 -17.29
CA PHE A 50 -26.05 -17.60 -18.30
C PHE A 50 -27.39 -17.02 -17.82
N THR A 51 -27.45 -16.52 -16.59
CA THR A 51 -28.65 -15.87 -16.06
C THR A 51 -28.76 -14.45 -16.65
N PRO A 52 -29.92 -14.05 -17.18
CA PRO A 52 -30.13 -12.69 -17.64
C PRO A 52 -29.93 -11.65 -16.54
N LEU A 53 -29.21 -10.58 -16.85
CA LEU A 53 -29.05 -9.44 -15.97
C LEU A 53 -30.35 -8.66 -15.85
N THR A 54 -30.68 -8.21 -14.65
CA THR A 54 -31.79 -7.28 -14.41
C THR A 54 -31.50 -5.91 -15.05
N ALA A 55 -32.53 -5.09 -15.24
CA ALA A 55 -32.36 -3.74 -15.77
C ALA A 55 -31.46 -2.87 -14.87
N GLU A 56 -31.63 -2.98 -13.55
CA GLU A 56 -30.81 -2.28 -12.56
C GLU A 56 -29.33 -2.68 -12.65
N GLN A 57 -29.04 -3.99 -12.76
CA GLN A 57 -27.66 -4.47 -12.93
C GLN A 57 -27.04 -3.97 -14.23
N GLN A 58 -27.80 -3.98 -15.34
CA GLN A 58 -27.30 -3.45 -16.62
C GLN A 58 -26.99 -1.95 -16.53
N GLU A 59 -27.84 -1.18 -15.85
CA GLU A 59 -27.64 0.25 -15.63
C GLU A 59 -26.39 0.51 -14.76
N GLN A 60 -26.22 -0.23 -13.67
CA GLN A 60 -25.04 -0.12 -12.80
C GLN A 60 -23.75 -0.47 -13.55
N ILE A 61 -23.73 -1.56 -14.31
CA ILE A 61 -22.58 -1.94 -15.16
C ILE A 61 -22.28 -0.82 -16.15
N GLN A 62 -23.29 -0.26 -16.81
CA GLN A 62 -23.10 0.85 -17.76
C GLN A 62 -22.49 2.08 -17.09
N GLN A 63 -22.97 2.47 -15.91
CA GLN A 63 -22.46 3.62 -15.17
C GLN A 63 -20.99 3.44 -14.76
N LEU A 64 -20.63 2.28 -14.24
CA LEU A 64 -19.25 1.96 -13.86
C LEU A 64 -18.32 1.89 -15.08
N SER A 65 -18.77 1.24 -16.15
CA SER A 65 -18.00 1.15 -17.39
C SER A 65 -17.81 2.51 -18.07
N ASN A 66 -18.76 3.43 -17.94
CA ASN A 66 -18.60 4.81 -18.42
C ASN A 66 -17.46 5.53 -17.67
N LYS A 67 -17.34 5.37 -16.35
CA LYS A 67 -16.19 5.89 -15.59
C LYS A 67 -14.88 5.26 -16.07
N ARG A 68 -14.88 3.94 -16.34
CA ARG A 68 -13.69 3.26 -16.86
C ARG A 68 -13.28 3.78 -18.25
N LEU A 69 -14.24 4.18 -19.09
CA LEU A 69 -13.97 4.81 -20.39
C LEU A 69 -13.31 6.18 -20.27
N GLU A 70 -13.49 6.88 -19.14
CA GLU A 70 -12.73 8.10 -18.82
C GLU A 70 -11.28 7.80 -18.37
N ARG A 71 -10.81 6.57 -18.60
CA ARG A 71 -9.51 6.03 -18.16
C ARG A 71 -9.33 5.99 -16.64
N MET A 72 -10.40 6.08 -15.87
CA MET A 72 -10.32 5.93 -14.41
C MET A 72 -9.84 4.50 -14.07
N PRO A 73 -8.81 4.32 -13.22
CA PRO A 73 -8.42 3.01 -12.71
C PRO A 73 -9.61 2.20 -12.18
N VAL A 74 -9.67 0.90 -12.47
CA VAL A 74 -10.82 0.06 -12.10
C VAL A 74 -11.07 0.08 -10.59
N GLN A 75 -10.02 0.17 -9.78
CA GLN A 75 -10.06 0.26 -8.32
C GLN A 75 -10.88 1.47 -7.85
N TYR A 76 -10.73 2.63 -8.51
CA TYR A 76 -11.52 3.83 -8.24
C TYR A 76 -12.93 3.74 -8.83
N VAL A 77 -13.09 3.07 -9.97
CA VAL A 77 -14.42 2.81 -10.55
C VAL A 77 -15.28 2.02 -9.56
N LEU A 78 -14.74 0.94 -8.98
CA LEU A 78 -15.41 0.13 -7.97
C LEU A 78 -15.51 0.84 -6.62
N GLY A 79 -14.55 1.70 -6.31
CA GLY A 79 -14.47 2.43 -5.04
C GLY A 79 -13.96 1.58 -3.86
N GLU A 80 -13.56 0.35 -4.11
CA GLU A 80 -12.90 -0.53 -3.16
C GLU A 80 -11.98 -1.53 -3.85
N TRP A 81 -10.98 -2.01 -3.12
CA TRP A 81 -10.01 -2.97 -3.63
C TRP A 81 -9.50 -3.90 -2.54
N ASP A 82 -9.14 -5.11 -2.95
CA ASP A 82 -8.53 -6.10 -2.08
C ASP A 82 -7.06 -5.75 -1.85
N PHE A 83 -6.61 -5.86 -0.59
CA PHE A 83 -5.21 -5.82 -0.21
C PHE A 83 -5.01 -6.80 0.94
N GLN A 84 -4.22 -7.84 0.73
CA GLN A 84 -4.10 -8.97 1.65
C GLN A 84 -5.49 -9.57 1.97
N ASP A 85 -5.88 -9.61 3.24
CA ASP A 85 -7.18 -10.09 3.73
C ASP A 85 -8.17 -8.95 4.02
N LEU A 86 -7.89 -7.74 3.50
CA LEU A 86 -8.69 -6.53 3.67
C LEU A 86 -9.40 -6.11 2.39
N ILE A 87 -10.57 -5.49 2.54
CA ILE A 87 -11.26 -4.75 1.47
C ILE A 87 -11.22 -3.27 1.84
N LEU A 88 -10.34 -2.52 1.17
CA LEU A 88 -10.11 -1.10 1.44
C LEU A 88 -10.99 -0.24 0.52
N LYS A 89 -11.54 0.85 1.03
CA LYS A 89 -12.09 1.91 0.18
C LYS A 89 -10.95 2.56 -0.60
N MET A 90 -11.24 2.88 -1.85
CA MET A 90 -10.33 3.49 -2.80
C MET A 90 -11.01 4.71 -3.42
N ARG A 91 -10.28 5.82 -3.53
CA ARG A 91 -10.75 7.01 -4.24
C ARG A 91 -9.57 7.89 -4.68
N PRO A 92 -9.68 8.59 -5.83
CA PRO A 92 -8.73 9.62 -6.20
C PRO A 92 -8.64 10.73 -5.12
N PRO A 93 -7.47 11.37 -4.96
CA PRO A 93 -6.21 11.11 -5.64
C PRO A 93 -5.31 10.08 -4.91
N VAL A 94 -5.85 9.35 -3.92
CA VAL A 94 -5.04 8.54 -2.99
C VAL A 94 -4.48 7.30 -3.68
N PHE A 95 -3.16 7.18 -3.69
CA PHE A 95 -2.38 6.10 -4.31
C PHE A 95 -3.03 4.71 -4.17
N ILE A 96 -3.04 3.97 -5.28
CA ILE A 96 -3.54 2.59 -5.32
C ILE A 96 -2.42 1.65 -4.87
N PRO A 97 -2.57 0.94 -3.73
CA PRO A 97 -1.58 -0.05 -3.28
C PRO A 97 -1.29 -1.07 -4.37
N ARG A 98 0.00 -1.33 -4.62
CA ARG A 98 0.42 -2.29 -5.64
C ARG A 98 0.50 -3.69 -5.05
N PRO A 99 0.32 -4.76 -5.86
CA PRO A 99 0.43 -6.14 -5.38
C PRO A 99 1.77 -6.42 -4.68
N GLU A 100 2.86 -5.82 -5.15
CA GLU A 100 4.19 -5.94 -4.56
C GLU A 100 4.20 -5.46 -3.10
N THR A 101 3.48 -4.37 -2.79
CA THR A 101 3.42 -3.79 -1.43
C THR A 101 2.88 -4.77 -0.38
N GLU A 102 2.16 -5.81 -0.79
CA GLU A 102 1.73 -6.87 0.12
C GLU A 102 2.91 -7.63 0.76
N ASP A 103 4.02 -7.80 0.02
CA ASP A 103 5.22 -8.50 0.52
C ASP A 103 5.89 -7.70 1.64
N LEU A 104 5.85 -6.37 1.59
CA LEU A 104 6.38 -5.50 2.64
C LEU A 104 5.73 -5.77 4.01
N VAL A 105 4.41 -5.99 4.03
CA VAL A 105 3.68 -6.38 5.25
C VAL A 105 4.19 -7.73 5.77
N SER A 106 4.40 -8.69 4.89
CA SER A 106 4.88 -10.03 5.26
C SER A 106 6.28 -9.98 5.87
N LEU A 107 7.19 -9.19 5.31
CA LEU A 107 8.55 -9.00 5.83
C LEU A 107 8.56 -8.47 7.26
N VAL A 108 7.72 -7.47 7.58
CA VAL A 108 7.61 -6.90 8.92
C VAL A 108 7.08 -7.95 9.92
N VAL A 109 6.07 -8.73 9.52
CA VAL A 109 5.49 -9.79 10.37
C VAL A 109 6.48 -10.92 10.63
N GLU A 110 7.27 -11.31 9.63
CA GLU A 110 8.33 -12.30 9.75
C GLU A 110 9.42 -11.84 10.71
N GLU A 111 9.89 -10.58 10.59
CA GLU A 111 10.89 -10.00 11.49
C GLU A 111 10.40 -9.96 12.94
N GLU A 112 9.16 -9.53 13.18
CA GLU A 112 8.56 -9.55 14.53
C GLU A 112 8.47 -10.97 15.10
N SER A 113 8.10 -11.95 14.26
CA SER A 113 8.01 -13.36 14.67
C SER A 113 9.39 -13.92 15.06
N GLN A 114 10.42 -13.64 14.26
CA GLN A 114 11.80 -14.06 14.56
C GLN A 114 12.34 -13.39 15.84
N LYS A 115 12.04 -12.10 16.08
CA LYS A 115 12.40 -11.42 17.32
C LYS A 115 11.77 -12.09 18.54
N ARG A 116 10.49 -12.50 18.46
CA ARG A 116 9.80 -13.22 19.53
C ARG A 116 10.38 -14.60 19.80
N GLU A 117 10.66 -15.37 18.75
CA GLU A 117 11.26 -16.71 18.87
C GLU A 117 12.61 -16.65 19.58
N LYS A 118 13.50 -15.73 19.15
CA LYS A 118 14.82 -15.52 19.78
C LYS A 118 14.70 -15.19 21.27
N ASN A 119 13.73 -14.35 21.65
CA ASN A 119 13.48 -14.00 23.06
C ASN A 119 12.91 -15.17 23.88
N SER A 120 12.05 -16.00 23.28
CA SER A 120 11.49 -17.18 23.94
C SER A 120 12.51 -18.29 24.21
N GLY A 121 13.59 -18.34 23.41
CA GLY A 121 14.69 -19.28 23.58
C GLY A 121 15.69 -18.91 24.68
N LEU A 122 15.55 -17.75 25.33
CA LEU A 122 16.42 -17.33 26.43
C LEU A 122 16.04 -18.04 27.74
N CYS A 123 17.04 -18.32 28.60
CA CYS A 123 16.82 -18.93 29.91
C CYS A 123 15.88 -18.12 30.82
N PHE A 124 15.76 -16.82 30.56
CA PHE A 124 14.83 -15.90 31.22
C PHE A 124 14.10 -15.09 30.14
N PRO A 125 12.91 -15.52 29.70
CA PRO A 125 12.12 -14.78 28.71
C PRO A 125 11.76 -13.40 29.27
N VAL A 126 12.13 -12.35 28.55
CA VAL A 126 11.71 -10.99 28.89
C VAL A 126 10.34 -10.75 28.25
N PRO A 127 9.33 -10.24 28.99
CA PRO A 127 8.07 -9.82 28.37
C PRO A 127 8.36 -8.76 27.30
N THR A 128 8.25 -9.12 26.03
CA THR A 128 8.39 -8.17 24.94
C THR A 128 7.07 -7.43 24.77
N PRO A 129 7.04 -6.09 24.95
CA PRO A 129 5.86 -5.33 24.58
C PRO A 129 5.58 -5.53 23.09
N HIS A 130 4.31 -5.43 22.71
CA HIS A 130 3.88 -5.53 21.33
C HIS A 130 4.45 -4.38 20.49
N PRO A 131 4.68 -4.61 19.18
CA PRO A 131 5.45 -3.66 18.40
C PRO A 131 4.69 -2.35 18.22
N MET A 132 5.42 -1.26 18.43
CA MET A 132 5.05 0.09 18.04
C MET A 132 5.53 0.32 16.61
N ILE A 133 4.60 0.60 15.72
CA ILE A 133 4.87 0.72 14.28
C ILE A 133 4.59 2.16 13.86
N LEU A 134 5.47 2.74 13.05
CA LEU A 134 5.25 4.00 12.37
C LEU A 134 5.16 3.73 10.87
N GLU A 135 4.03 4.04 10.24
CA GLU A 135 3.91 4.11 8.79
C GLU A 135 4.05 5.57 8.31
N ILE A 136 4.96 5.81 7.38
CA ILE A 136 5.14 7.12 6.72
C ILE A 136 4.61 7.02 5.29
N GLY A 137 3.65 7.87 4.94
CA GLY A 137 2.93 7.83 3.66
C GLY A 137 1.85 6.75 3.65
N CYS A 138 0.89 6.84 4.58
CA CYS A 138 -0.08 5.76 4.79
C CYS A 138 -1.13 5.59 3.68
N GLY A 139 -1.37 6.59 2.84
CA GLY A 139 -2.26 6.46 1.68
C GLY A 139 -3.68 6.03 2.07
N SER A 140 -4.08 4.84 1.61
CA SER A 140 -5.38 4.22 1.95
C SER A 140 -5.40 3.48 3.29
N GLY A 141 -4.25 3.39 3.97
CA GLY A 141 -4.00 2.63 5.20
C GLY A 141 -3.62 1.18 4.94
N ALA A 142 -3.26 0.82 3.71
CA ALA A 142 -3.08 -0.57 3.30
C ALA A 142 -2.08 -1.33 4.18
N ILE A 143 -0.89 -0.77 4.41
CA ILE A 143 0.15 -1.41 5.20
C ILE A 143 -0.22 -1.38 6.69
N ALA A 144 -0.53 -0.20 7.28
CA ALA A 144 -0.89 -0.06 8.69
C ALA A 144 -2.02 -1.01 9.11
N LEU A 145 -3.12 -1.01 8.36
CA LEU A 145 -4.31 -1.77 8.73
C LEU A 145 -4.05 -3.28 8.58
N SER A 146 -3.25 -3.69 7.59
CA SER A 146 -2.84 -5.08 7.42
C SER A 146 -1.93 -5.54 8.56
N LEU A 147 -0.96 -4.71 8.96
CA LEU A 147 -0.08 -4.98 10.10
C LEU A 147 -0.88 -5.08 11.40
N LEU A 148 -1.86 -4.20 11.64
CA LEU A 148 -2.74 -4.31 12.81
C LEU A 148 -3.54 -5.61 12.82
N ARG A 149 -3.95 -6.11 11.66
CA ARG A 149 -4.71 -7.36 11.57
C ARG A 149 -3.82 -8.59 11.81
N LYS A 150 -2.62 -8.62 11.22
CA LYS A 150 -1.64 -9.71 11.39
C LYS A 150 -0.95 -9.69 12.75
N LEU A 151 -0.85 -8.53 13.40
CA LEU A 151 -0.26 -8.34 14.73
C LEU A 151 -1.34 -7.78 15.68
N PRO A 152 -2.21 -8.62 16.28
CA PRO A 152 -3.44 -8.16 16.97
C PRO A 152 -3.25 -7.23 18.17
N GLN A 153 -2.02 -7.12 18.65
CA GLN A 153 -1.66 -6.37 19.85
C GLN A 153 -0.72 -5.20 19.55
N SER A 154 -0.29 -5.04 18.28
CA SER A 154 0.49 -3.90 17.86
C SER A 154 -0.35 -2.61 17.90
N ARG A 155 0.36 -1.50 17.90
CA ARG A 155 -0.20 -0.16 17.68
C ARG A 155 0.55 0.50 16.55
N VAL A 156 -0.17 1.28 15.74
CA VAL A 156 0.39 1.99 14.59
C VAL A 156 0.19 3.49 14.76
N ILE A 157 1.23 4.27 14.53
CA ILE A 157 1.12 5.68 14.16
C ILE A 157 1.23 5.71 12.63
N ALA A 158 0.21 6.25 11.95
CA ALA A 158 0.19 6.36 10.51
C ALA A 158 0.19 7.85 10.14
N VAL A 159 1.13 8.26 9.29
CA VAL A 159 1.24 9.66 8.88
C VAL A 159 1.17 9.80 7.39
N ASP A 160 0.55 10.88 6.93
CA ASP A 160 0.55 11.28 5.54
C ASP A 160 0.58 12.81 5.42
N LYS A 161 1.21 13.31 4.36
CA LYS A 161 1.22 14.75 4.04
C LYS A 161 -0.09 15.18 3.37
N GLU A 162 -0.83 14.25 2.79
CA GLU A 162 -2.09 14.52 2.09
C GLU A 162 -3.30 14.30 3.00
N GLU A 163 -4.15 15.32 3.14
CA GLU A 163 -5.36 15.23 3.97
C GLU A 163 -6.34 14.18 3.42
N ALA A 164 -6.41 14.03 2.09
CA ALA A 164 -7.24 13.02 1.44
C ALA A 164 -6.84 11.58 1.82
N ALA A 165 -5.54 11.32 1.97
CA ALA A 165 -5.00 10.03 2.41
C ALA A 165 -5.28 9.78 3.89
N VAL A 166 -5.08 10.79 4.74
CA VAL A 166 -5.42 10.74 6.18
C VAL A 166 -6.90 10.38 6.38
N ASP A 167 -7.80 11.04 5.64
CA ASP A 167 -9.23 10.81 5.71
C ASP A 167 -9.63 9.41 5.22
N LEU A 168 -9.01 8.94 4.13
CA LEU A 168 -9.27 7.61 3.60
C LEU A 168 -8.76 6.51 4.55
N THR A 169 -7.57 6.68 5.11
CA THR A 169 -7.02 5.78 6.14
C THR A 169 -7.93 5.73 7.37
N ARG A 170 -8.47 6.87 7.81
CA ARG A 170 -9.41 6.93 8.94
C ARG A 170 -10.72 6.22 8.64
N GLU A 171 -11.29 6.42 7.45
CA GLU A 171 -12.49 5.72 7.00
C GLU A 171 -12.27 4.20 6.96
N ASN A 172 -11.17 3.74 6.39
CA ASN A 172 -10.82 2.33 6.33
C ASN A 172 -10.58 1.73 7.72
N ALA A 173 -9.90 2.46 8.61
CA ALA A 173 -9.71 2.04 10.00
C ALA A 173 -11.06 1.83 10.71
N HIS A 174 -12.01 2.74 10.54
CA HIS A 174 -13.36 2.59 11.11
C HIS A 174 -14.14 1.41 10.51
N ARG A 175 -14.13 1.27 9.17
CA ARG A 175 -14.81 0.16 8.48
C ARG A 175 -14.30 -1.21 8.93
N LEU A 176 -12.99 -1.30 9.18
CA LEU A 176 -12.32 -2.53 9.63
C LEU A 176 -12.29 -2.69 11.15
N GLN A 177 -12.85 -1.75 11.92
CA GLN A 177 -12.89 -1.75 13.39
C GLN A 177 -11.49 -1.74 14.04
N LEU A 178 -10.54 -1.03 13.43
CA LEU A 178 -9.14 -0.93 13.85
C LEU A 178 -8.77 0.43 14.44
N GLN A 179 -9.72 1.38 14.50
CA GLN A 179 -9.47 2.77 14.91
C GLN A 179 -8.85 2.93 16.32
N GLU A 180 -9.10 1.99 17.24
CA GLU A 180 -8.60 2.06 18.62
C GLU A 180 -7.09 1.75 18.73
N ARG A 181 -6.49 1.20 17.67
CA ARG A 181 -5.08 0.77 17.65
C ARG A 181 -4.22 1.56 16.67
N ILE A 182 -4.80 2.55 16.00
CA ILE A 182 -4.10 3.41 15.04
C ILE A 182 -4.26 4.88 15.42
N HIS A 183 -3.17 5.62 15.40
CA HIS A 183 -3.18 7.07 15.51
C HIS A 183 -2.79 7.68 14.16
N ILE A 184 -3.73 8.35 13.51
CA ILE A 184 -3.56 8.86 12.13
C ILE A 184 -3.36 10.37 12.18
N LEU A 185 -2.25 10.85 11.62
CA LEU A 185 -1.85 12.26 11.64
C LEU A 185 -1.65 12.81 10.23
N HIS A 186 -2.20 13.99 10.00
CA HIS A 186 -1.80 14.84 8.87
C HIS A 186 -0.46 15.48 9.22
N HIS A 187 0.61 14.97 8.62
CA HIS A 187 1.97 15.25 9.04
C HIS A 187 2.96 15.03 7.89
N ASN A 188 3.68 16.10 7.54
CA ASN A 188 4.76 16.03 6.56
C ASN A 188 6.11 15.85 7.29
N VAL A 189 6.71 14.67 7.15
CA VAL A 189 7.95 14.28 7.84
C VAL A 189 9.17 15.15 7.46
N SER A 190 9.14 15.84 6.33
CA SER A 190 10.26 16.69 5.89
C SER A 190 10.40 18.00 6.67
N TYR A 191 9.33 18.47 7.33
CA TYR A 191 9.31 19.80 7.98
C TYR A 191 8.71 19.80 9.40
N SER A 192 8.12 18.69 9.83
CA SER A 192 7.33 18.64 11.06
C SER A 192 8.12 18.04 12.22
N SER A 193 7.74 18.38 13.45
CA SER A 193 8.40 17.85 14.65
C SER A 193 8.07 16.37 14.88
N THR A 194 9.11 15.57 15.14
CA THR A 194 9.05 14.15 15.49
C THR A 194 8.33 13.83 16.79
N GLN A 195 8.06 14.82 17.65
CA GLN A 195 7.47 14.59 18.98
C GLN A 195 6.13 13.85 18.93
N GLN A 196 5.29 14.14 17.93
CA GLN A 196 3.99 13.48 17.75
C GLN A 196 4.14 12.01 17.32
N LEU A 197 5.26 11.67 16.65
CA LEU A 197 5.58 10.31 16.22
C LEU A 197 6.04 9.42 17.38
N LEU A 198 6.30 10.01 18.54
CA LEU A 198 6.71 9.34 19.78
C LEU A 198 5.60 9.34 20.83
N LEU A 199 4.33 9.52 20.44
CA LEU A 199 3.16 9.56 21.33
C LEU A 199 3.12 8.39 22.33
N TRP A 200 3.54 7.21 21.87
CA TRP A 200 3.55 5.97 22.65
C TRP A 200 4.97 5.47 22.97
N GLY A 201 5.97 6.35 22.82
CA GLY A 201 7.39 6.06 22.99
C GLY A 201 8.08 5.64 21.68
N PRO A 202 9.34 5.18 21.79
CA PRO A 202 10.15 4.78 20.64
C PRO A 202 9.55 3.61 19.84
N ILE A 203 9.87 3.59 18.56
CA ILE A 203 9.28 2.73 17.54
C ILE A 203 10.10 1.45 17.34
N ASP A 204 9.43 0.31 17.16
CA ASP A 204 10.06 -0.97 16.81
C ASP A 204 10.28 -1.09 15.30
N PHE A 205 9.30 -0.64 14.52
CA PHE A 205 9.32 -0.70 13.06
C PHE A 205 8.87 0.63 12.42
N ILE A 206 9.72 1.21 11.58
CA ILE A 206 9.29 2.23 10.61
C ILE A 206 9.04 1.49 9.30
N VAL A 207 7.88 1.73 8.68
CA VAL A 207 7.50 1.10 7.42
C VAL A 207 7.04 2.17 6.45
N SER A 208 7.43 2.08 5.18
CA SER A 208 6.99 3.05 4.18
C SER A 208 7.05 2.46 2.77
N ASN A 209 6.03 2.78 1.98
CA ASN A 209 6.12 2.81 0.53
C ASN A 209 6.17 4.31 0.12
N PRO A 210 7.35 4.94 0.18
CA PRO A 210 7.48 6.36 -0.09
C PRO A 210 7.41 6.65 -1.60
N PRO A 211 7.20 7.90 -2.01
CA PRO A 211 7.50 8.33 -3.37
C PRO A 211 8.96 8.01 -3.70
N TYR A 212 9.16 7.14 -4.69
CA TYR A 212 10.50 6.64 -5.06
C TYR A 212 10.76 6.68 -6.58
N VAL A 213 9.79 7.15 -7.37
CA VAL A 213 9.98 7.26 -8.82
C VAL A 213 10.98 8.36 -9.10
N PHE A 214 11.93 8.08 -10.00
CA PHE A 214 12.89 9.07 -10.45
C PHE A 214 12.16 10.15 -11.24
N HIS A 215 12.49 11.42 -11.01
CA HIS A 215 11.81 12.52 -11.67
C HIS A 215 11.85 12.40 -13.21
N GLU A 216 12.95 11.91 -13.78
CA GLU A 216 13.08 11.67 -15.22
C GLU A 216 12.10 10.62 -15.77
N ASP A 217 11.69 9.65 -14.95
CA ASP A 217 10.79 8.58 -15.33
C ASP A 217 9.30 8.98 -15.21
N MET A 218 8.98 10.08 -14.50
CA MET A 218 7.61 10.54 -14.28
C MET A 218 6.83 10.77 -15.58
N ALA A 219 7.51 11.23 -16.64
CA ALA A 219 6.89 11.47 -17.94
C ALA A 219 6.48 10.17 -18.69
N SER A 220 6.96 9.02 -18.24
CA SER A 220 6.68 7.70 -18.82
C SER A 220 5.53 6.96 -18.14
N LEU A 221 4.97 7.52 -17.06
CA LEU A 221 3.86 6.92 -16.32
C LEU A 221 2.60 6.77 -17.20
N ASP A 222 1.81 5.76 -16.89
CA ASP A 222 0.55 5.49 -17.58
C ASP A 222 -0.42 6.67 -17.45
N THR A 223 -1.27 6.86 -18.48
CA THR A 223 -2.22 7.99 -18.52
C THR A 223 -3.18 7.96 -17.33
N GLU A 224 -3.62 6.75 -16.96
CA GLU A 224 -4.43 6.44 -15.79
C GLU A 224 -3.84 7.03 -14.50
N ILE A 225 -2.53 6.87 -14.30
CA ILE A 225 -1.80 7.36 -13.13
C ILE A 225 -1.74 8.88 -13.17
N LEU A 226 -1.32 9.45 -14.30
CA LEU A 226 -1.18 10.90 -14.49
C LEU A 226 -2.49 11.67 -14.30
N CYS A 227 -3.64 11.05 -14.59
CA CYS A 227 -4.94 11.69 -14.49
C CYS A 227 -5.61 11.54 -13.12
N TYR A 228 -5.33 10.48 -12.36
CA TYR A 228 -6.15 10.11 -11.19
C TYR A 228 -5.38 9.85 -9.90
N GLU A 229 -4.06 9.66 -9.94
CA GLU A 229 -3.24 9.52 -8.73
C GLU A 229 -2.50 10.83 -8.44
N ASP A 230 -2.20 11.08 -7.17
CA ASP A 230 -1.34 12.20 -6.78
C ASP A 230 0.10 11.95 -7.27
N LEU A 231 0.59 12.81 -8.15
CA LEU A 231 1.96 12.72 -8.67
C LEU A 231 3.00 12.92 -7.57
N GLU A 232 2.69 13.71 -6.54
CA GLU A 232 3.62 13.89 -5.43
C GLU A 232 3.66 12.67 -4.49
N ALA A 233 2.74 11.71 -4.66
CA ALA A 233 2.82 10.40 -4.00
C ALA A 233 3.74 9.42 -4.75
N LEU A 234 4.24 9.81 -5.93
CA LEU A 234 5.09 8.98 -6.80
C LEU A 234 6.49 9.56 -6.95
N ASP A 235 6.59 10.87 -7.18
CA ASP A 235 7.86 11.57 -7.44
C ASP A 235 8.75 11.61 -6.19
N GLY A 236 9.86 10.88 -6.24
CA GLY A 236 10.87 10.84 -5.18
C GLY A 236 12.02 11.82 -5.37
N GLY A 237 11.91 12.75 -6.33
CA GLY A 237 12.96 13.71 -6.70
C GLY A 237 13.89 13.18 -7.79
N ASP A 238 14.97 13.92 -8.06
CA ASP A 238 15.90 13.65 -9.18
C ASP A 238 16.38 12.19 -9.23
N ASP A 239 16.69 11.61 -8.07
CA ASP A 239 17.18 10.25 -7.91
C ASP A 239 16.19 9.30 -7.21
N GLY A 240 14.95 9.76 -6.97
CA GLY A 240 13.91 9.00 -6.30
C GLY A 240 14.15 8.78 -4.80
N MET A 241 15.15 9.42 -4.16
CA MET A 241 15.52 9.13 -2.78
C MET A 241 15.17 10.23 -1.77
N ASP A 242 14.49 11.32 -2.14
CA ASP A 242 14.29 12.47 -1.22
C ASP A 242 13.56 12.07 0.07
N VAL A 243 12.45 11.36 -0.06
CA VAL A 243 11.67 10.88 1.09
C VAL A 243 12.40 9.73 1.79
N ILE A 244 13.08 8.84 1.04
CA ILE A 244 13.89 7.75 1.61
C ILE A 244 14.98 8.31 2.54
N LYS A 245 15.77 9.28 2.07
CA LYS A 245 16.83 9.95 2.83
C LYS A 245 16.26 10.64 4.08
N THR A 246 15.08 11.26 3.95
CA THR A 246 14.36 11.88 5.09
C THR A 246 13.99 10.84 6.14
N ILE A 247 13.39 9.72 5.75
CA ILE A 247 13.02 8.64 6.68
C ILE A 247 14.27 8.11 7.41
N LEU A 248 15.36 7.83 6.67
CA LEU A 248 16.60 7.31 7.24
C LEU A 248 17.29 8.31 8.17
N ALA A 249 17.19 9.62 7.90
CA ALA A 249 17.73 10.65 8.78
C ALA A 249 16.97 10.75 10.11
N LEU A 250 15.65 10.50 10.11
CA LEU A 250 14.80 10.52 11.31
C LEU A 250 14.85 9.22 12.11
N ALA A 251 15.13 8.09 11.45
CA ALA A 251 15.08 6.77 12.06
C ALA A 251 15.89 6.62 13.36
N PRO A 252 17.10 7.19 13.53
CA PRO A 252 17.86 7.05 14.77
C PRO A 252 17.21 7.71 15.99
N GLU A 253 16.45 8.79 15.80
CA GLU A 253 15.71 9.47 16.86
C GLU A 253 14.44 8.71 17.25
N LEU A 254 13.78 8.11 16.26
CA LEU A 254 12.48 7.47 16.42
C LEU A 254 12.56 6.01 16.89
N LEU A 255 13.56 5.27 16.40
CA LEU A 255 13.67 3.83 16.65
C LEU A 255 14.26 3.51 18.03
N LYS A 256 13.76 2.42 18.61
CA LYS A 256 14.47 1.67 19.66
C LYS A 256 15.80 1.15 19.13
N ASP A 257 16.71 0.81 20.05
CA ASP A 257 17.90 0.04 19.69
C ASP A 257 17.48 -1.29 19.06
N SER A 258 18.12 -1.66 17.95
CA SER A 258 17.71 -2.81 17.11
C SER A 258 16.31 -2.72 16.49
N GLY A 259 15.69 -1.52 16.51
CA GLY A 259 14.52 -1.21 15.70
C GLY A 259 14.85 -1.20 14.20
N SER A 260 13.86 -1.49 13.37
CA SER A 260 14.06 -1.70 11.93
C SER A 260 13.28 -0.68 11.08
N VAL A 261 13.82 -0.33 9.93
CA VAL A 261 13.14 0.37 8.84
C VAL A 261 12.90 -0.62 7.70
N PHE A 262 11.68 -0.67 7.19
CA PHE A 262 11.29 -1.42 6.00
C PHE A 262 10.79 -0.46 4.94
N LEU A 263 11.44 -0.43 3.78
CA LEU A 263 11.11 0.47 2.68
C LEU A 263 10.82 -0.31 1.41
N GLU A 264 9.75 0.04 0.69
CA GLU A 264 9.62 -0.26 -0.74
C GLU A 264 10.41 0.75 -1.56
N VAL A 265 11.12 0.30 -2.60
CA VAL A 265 12.05 1.13 -3.39
C VAL A 265 12.07 0.76 -4.88
N ASP A 266 12.67 1.61 -5.70
CA ASP A 266 13.02 1.29 -7.08
C ASP A 266 14.19 0.27 -7.12
N PRO A 267 14.26 -0.64 -8.11
CA PRO A 267 15.35 -1.61 -8.23
C PRO A 267 16.77 -1.02 -8.31
N ARG A 268 16.91 0.27 -8.63
CA ARG A 268 18.19 1.02 -8.65
C ARG A 268 18.66 1.45 -7.26
N HIS A 269 17.74 1.63 -6.31
CA HIS A 269 18.02 2.22 -5.00
C HIS A 269 18.87 1.40 -4.03
N PRO A 270 18.92 0.05 -4.04
CA PRO A 270 19.66 -0.70 -3.01
C PRO A 270 21.12 -0.26 -2.85
N ASN A 271 21.86 -0.13 -3.97
CA ASN A 271 23.26 0.32 -3.93
C ASN A 271 23.36 1.80 -3.50
N MET A 272 22.44 2.65 -3.97
CA MET A 272 22.45 4.08 -3.63
C MET A 272 22.17 4.33 -2.15
N VAL A 273 21.26 3.55 -1.55
CA VAL A 273 20.98 3.59 -0.11
C VAL A 273 22.17 3.08 0.67
N GLU A 274 22.82 2.00 0.24
CA GLU A 274 24.03 1.49 0.89
C GLU A 274 25.15 2.53 0.89
N ASP A 275 25.44 3.15 -0.26
CA ASP A 275 26.44 4.22 -0.38
C ASP A 275 26.09 5.43 0.49
N TRP A 276 24.81 5.83 0.51
CA TRP A 276 24.34 6.94 1.35
C TRP A 276 24.51 6.64 2.85
N LEU A 277 24.19 5.42 3.30
CA LEU A 277 24.38 4.99 4.69
C LEU A 277 25.87 4.98 5.08
N GLN A 278 26.76 4.53 4.19
CA GLN A 278 28.21 4.59 4.42
C GLN A 278 28.74 6.03 4.56
N GLY A 279 28.13 6.98 3.85
CA GLY A 279 28.40 8.41 4.00
C GLY A 279 27.91 9.03 5.32
N HIS A 280 27.04 8.34 6.06
CA HIS A 280 26.40 8.84 7.29
C HIS A 280 26.54 7.86 8.48
N PRO A 281 27.76 7.48 8.88
CA PRO A 281 27.98 6.48 9.92
C PRO A 281 27.45 6.91 11.31
N ASN A 282 27.26 8.22 11.52
CA ASN A 282 26.68 8.78 12.74
C ASN A 282 25.21 8.38 12.96
N LEU A 283 24.49 7.97 11.91
CA LEU A 283 23.12 7.49 12.03
C LEU A 283 23.04 6.10 12.68
N LYS A 284 24.15 5.35 12.72
CA LYS A 284 24.20 3.98 13.25
C LYS A 284 23.15 3.04 12.60
N LEU A 285 22.87 3.24 11.32
CA LEU A 285 21.97 2.40 10.55
C LEU A 285 22.77 1.45 9.66
N ILE A 286 22.34 0.20 9.56
CA ILE A 286 22.93 -0.80 8.66
C ILE A 286 21.87 -1.40 7.74
N LEU A 287 22.21 -1.58 6.46
CA LEU A 287 21.39 -2.34 5.53
C LEU A 287 21.56 -3.83 5.84
N CYS A 288 20.53 -4.46 6.40
CA CYS A 288 20.55 -5.87 6.79
C CYS A 288 20.25 -6.80 5.62
N ALA A 289 19.29 -6.41 4.77
CA ALA A 289 18.87 -7.22 3.63
C ALA A 289 18.22 -6.40 2.52
N VAL A 290 18.32 -6.93 1.31
CA VAL A 290 17.56 -6.49 0.13
C VAL A 290 16.67 -7.65 -0.29
N HIS A 291 15.36 -7.47 -0.16
CA HIS A 291 14.37 -8.48 -0.50
C HIS A 291 13.83 -8.22 -1.90
N LYS A 292 13.51 -9.32 -2.59
CA LYS A 292 12.93 -9.28 -3.92
C LYS A 292 11.41 -9.43 -3.85
N ASP A 293 10.71 -8.79 -4.78
CA ASP A 293 9.28 -9.04 -5.02
C ASP A 293 9.03 -10.41 -5.66
N PHE A 294 7.76 -10.80 -5.81
CA PHE A 294 7.35 -12.02 -6.50
C PHE A 294 7.77 -12.07 -7.99
N CYS A 295 8.16 -10.94 -8.59
CA CYS A 295 8.75 -10.87 -9.93
C CYS A 295 10.28 -11.04 -9.94
N GLY A 296 10.91 -11.19 -8.77
CA GLY A 296 12.35 -11.38 -8.62
C GLY A 296 13.18 -10.10 -8.70
N LYS A 297 12.56 -8.92 -8.67
CA LYS A 297 13.26 -7.63 -8.67
C LYS A 297 13.56 -7.19 -7.24
N PRO A 298 14.75 -6.62 -6.95
CA PRO A 298 15.00 -6.02 -5.64
C PRO A 298 14.00 -4.89 -5.42
N ARG A 299 13.24 -4.98 -4.33
CA ARG A 299 12.06 -4.13 -4.10
C ARG A 299 11.97 -3.61 -2.68
N PHE A 300 12.47 -4.35 -1.70
CA PHE A 300 12.37 -3.95 -0.30
C PHE A 300 13.72 -3.91 0.39
N LEU A 301 13.93 -2.88 1.21
CA LEU A 301 15.11 -2.73 2.04
C LEU A 301 14.75 -3.00 3.49
N HIS A 302 15.54 -3.82 4.17
CA HIS A 302 15.51 -3.99 5.62
C HIS A 302 16.75 -3.34 6.20
N ILE A 303 16.55 -2.27 6.96
CA ILE A 303 17.61 -1.49 7.60
C ILE A 303 17.40 -1.56 9.11
N GLN A 304 18.47 -1.62 9.90
CA GLN A 304 18.37 -1.72 11.36
C GLN A 304 19.24 -0.68 12.05
N LYS A 305 18.72 -0.12 13.15
CA LYS A 305 19.49 0.73 14.07
C LYS A 305 20.39 -0.14 14.96
N GLN A 306 21.69 0.12 14.92
CA GLN A 306 22.65 -0.49 15.84
C GLN A 306 22.47 0.08 17.26
N SER A 307 22.70 -0.77 18.26
CA SER A 307 22.75 -0.39 19.68
C SER A 307 23.91 0.57 19.98
#